data_AF-A0A532DPE9-F1
#
_entry.id   AF-A0A532DPE9-F1
#
_cell.length_a   1.000
_cell.length_b   1.000
_cell.length_c   1.000
_cell.angle_alpha   90.00
_cell.angle_beta   90.00
_cell.angle_gamma   90.00
#
_symmetry.space_group_name_H-M   'P 1'
#
loop_
_entity.id
_entity.type
_entity.pdbx_description
1 polymer ?
#
loop_
_entity_poly.entity_id
_entity_poly.type
_entity_poly.pdbx_seq_one_letter_code
_entity_poly.pdbx_strand_id
1 'polypeptide(L)'
;MTHDPGSDIEPLREPCLLVVFGADGDLTKRKLIPSIYNLAAAGLLPSHYAIVGLDRVPMTTAEYRVKITQALPDFAGRVVDQPLWQNVRDRVHYLTADFQNPQSYRKLQEFLVALDAESRTGGNYLFYLATLPSLFSEIARRLGEWGLTTQRDGHWRRIVFEKPFGHDLESARLLNRDLQRVLEENQIYRIDHYLGKETVQNLMVLRFANSIFEPLWNHKYIDHVQITVSEAEGVGTRATYYEDTGALRDMVQNHLLQLLSFIAMEPPNSFEADAVRDEKAKVLRGIMPLTSLGVLRSAVYGQYGAGTLGGKPVAGYRAEPN
;
A
#
# COMPACT_ATOMS: atom_id res chain seq x y z
N MET A 1 6.48 19.61 -28.83
CA MET A 1 6.26 18.19 -28.52
C MET A 1 6.27 18.08 -27.01
N THR A 2 5.08 18.01 -26.41
CA THR A 2 4.93 17.83 -24.97
C THR A 2 5.36 16.41 -24.63
N HIS A 3 6.51 16.26 -23.99
CA HIS A 3 6.94 14.99 -23.42
C HIS A 3 5.91 14.61 -22.36
N ASP A 4 5.15 13.56 -22.59
CA ASP A 4 4.25 13.00 -21.60
C ASP A 4 5.12 12.29 -20.54
N PRO A 5 5.15 12.74 -19.28
CA PRO A 5 5.97 12.13 -18.23
C PRO A 5 5.59 10.66 -17.96
N GLY A 6 4.42 10.20 -18.44
CA GLY A 6 4.03 8.79 -18.37
C GLY A 6 4.75 7.88 -19.37
N SER A 7 5.52 8.43 -20.32
CA SER A 7 6.17 7.65 -21.40
C SER A 7 7.42 6.87 -20.99
N ASP A 8 7.97 7.10 -19.80
CA ASP A 8 9.19 6.42 -19.31
C ASP A 8 8.92 5.29 -18.31
N ILE A 9 7.65 4.95 -18.04
CA ILE A 9 7.32 3.81 -17.17
C ILE A 9 7.35 2.53 -18.02
N GLU A 10 8.35 1.67 -17.78
CA GLU A 10 8.37 0.37 -18.44
C GLU A 10 7.10 -0.43 -18.09
N PRO A 11 6.41 -0.99 -19.09
CA PRO A 11 5.22 -1.81 -18.85
C PRO A 11 5.58 -3.04 -18.02
N LEU A 12 4.65 -3.52 -17.20
CA LEU A 12 4.82 -4.78 -16.47
C LEU A 12 5.00 -5.90 -17.49
N ARG A 13 6.21 -6.47 -17.55
CA ARG A 13 6.58 -7.44 -18.59
C ARG A 13 6.20 -8.87 -18.23
N GLU A 14 6.15 -9.18 -16.95
CA GLU A 14 5.93 -10.55 -16.48
C GLU A 14 4.44 -10.84 -16.30
N PRO A 15 3.90 -11.89 -16.93
CA PRO A 15 2.57 -12.38 -16.66
C PRO A 15 2.36 -12.69 -15.18
N CYS A 16 1.15 -12.47 -14.65
CA CYS A 16 0.85 -12.77 -13.25
C CYS A 16 -0.65 -12.91 -12.94
N LEU A 17 -0.94 -13.58 -11.81
CA LEU A 17 -2.25 -13.50 -11.15
C LEU A 17 -2.17 -12.51 -9.99
N LEU A 18 -3.10 -11.56 -9.98
CA LEU A 18 -3.35 -10.69 -8.83
C LEU A 18 -4.50 -11.26 -8.01
N VAL A 19 -4.22 -11.66 -6.78
CA VAL A 19 -5.21 -12.21 -5.85
C VAL A 19 -5.49 -11.18 -4.76
N VAL A 20 -6.70 -10.65 -4.69
CA VAL A 20 -7.10 -9.61 -3.72
C VAL A 20 -7.91 -10.25 -2.61
N PHE A 21 -7.34 -10.37 -1.42
CA PHE A 21 -8.08 -10.71 -0.20
C PHE A 21 -8.83 -9.48 0.30
N GLY A 22 -10.09 -9.63 0.71
CA GLY A 22 -10.95 -8.50 1.06
C GLY A 22 -11.50 -7.80 -0.19
N ALA A 23 -11.82 -8.59 -1.22
CA ALA A 23 -12.21 -8.09 -2.52
C ALA A 23 -13.52 -7.29 -2.53
N ASP A 24 -14.38 -7.48 -1.53
CA ASP A 24 -15.63 -6.73 -1.36
C ASP A 24 -15.46 -5.45 -0.53
N GLY A 25 -14.26 -5.21 0.00
CA GLY A 25 -13.96 -4.09 0.88
C GLY A 25 -13.85 -2.73 0.18
N ASP A 26 -13.95 -1.66 0.98
CA ASP A 26 -13.93 -0.26 0.52
C ASP A 26 -12.62 0.09 -0.20
N LEU A 27 -11.47 -0.38 0.30
CA LEU A 27 -10.16 -0.15 -0.32
C LEU A 27 -10.10 -0.73 -1.74
N THR A 28 -10.59 -1.96 -1.93
CA THR A 28 -10.60 -2.63 -3.23
C THR A 28 -11.46 -1.85 -4.23
N LYS A 29 -12.67 -1.46 -3.81
CA LYS A 29 -13.62 -0.69 -4.61
C LYS A 29 -13.09 0.69 -5.01
N ARG A 30 -12.52 1.43 -4.05
CA ARG A 30 -12.16 2.85 -4.22
C ARG A 30 -10.75 3.08 -4.75
N LYS A 31 -9.85 2.11 -4.58
CA LYS A 31 -8.43 2.26 -4.92
C LYS A 31 -7.92 1.16 -5.84
N LEU A 32 -8.06 -0.11 -5.48
CA LEU A 32 -7.40 -1.20 -6.24
C LEU A 32 -7.97 -1.38 -7.64
N ILE A 33 -9.29 -1.55 -7.78
CA ILE A 33 -9.94 -1.70 -9.09
C ILE A 33 -9.69 -0.47 -9.98
N PRO A 34 -9.89 0.78 -9.49
CA PRO A 34 -9.52 1.98 -10.25
C PRO A 34 -8.04 2.03 -10.66
N SER A 35 -7.12 1.61 -9.79
CA SER A 35 -5.67 1.60 -10.10
C SER A 35 -5.35 0.59 -11.19
N ILE A 36 -5.95 -0.60 -11.16
CA ILE A 36 -5.80 -1.61 -12.21
C ILE A 36 -6.35 -1.10 -13.54
N TYR A 37 -7.53 -0.47 -13.53
CA TYR A 37 -8.08 0.16 -14.72
C TYR A 37 -7.15 1.24 -15.28
N ASN A 38 -6.57 2.08 -14.42
CA ASN A 38 -5.62 3.12 -14.85
C ASN A 38 -4.31 2.54 -15.38
N LEU A 39 -3.81 1.43 -14.82
CA LEU A 39 -2.68 0.68 -15.40
C LEU A 39 -3.02 0.13 -16.79
N ALA A 40 -4.24 -0.38 -16.99
CA ALA A 40 -4.71 -0.82 -18.31
C ALA A 40 -4.78 0.35 -19.30
N ALA A 41 -5.34 1.48 -18.87
CA ALA A 41 -5.46 2.69 -19.68
C ALA A 41 -4.11 3.31 -20.06
N ALA A 42 -3.09 3.10 -19.23
CA ALA A 42 -1.72 3.49 -19.50
C ALA A 42 -0.92 2.43 -20.29
N GLY A 43 -1.51 1.28 -20.62
CA GLY A 43 -0.81 0.19 -21.32
C GLY A 43 0.29 -0.49 -20.48
N LEU A 44 0.19 -0.39 -19.14
CA LEU A 44 1.21 -0.88 -18.21
C LEU A 44 0.94 -2.29 -17.67
N LEU A 45 -0.22 -2.89 -17.95
CA LEU A 45 -0.51 -4.27 -17.57
C LEU A 45 0.20 -5.25 -18.52
N PRO A 46 0.63 -6.44 -18.03
CA PRO A 46 1.20 -7.45 -18.89
C PRO A 46 0.17 -7.98 -19.89
N SER A 47 0.62 -8.59 -20.99
CA SER A 47 -0.31 -9.17 -21.99
C SER A 47 -1.17 -10.29 -21.42
N HIS A 48 -0.65 -11.04 -20.44
CA HIS A 48 -1.30 -12.14 -19.77
C HIS A 48 -1.41 -11.87 -18.28
N TYR A 49 -2.64 -11.65 -17.80
CA TYR A 49 -2.94 -11.53 -16.37
C TYR A 49 -4.36 -12.01 -16.09
N ALA A 50 -4.63 -12.33 -14.84
CA ALA A 50 -5.97 -12.45 -14.31
C ALA A 50 -6.04 -11.89 -12.89
N ILE A 51 -7.24 -11.51 -12.47
CA ILE A 51 -7.49 -10.92 -11.16
C ILE A 51 -8.47 -11.83 -10.44
N VAL A 52 -8.16 -12.23 -9.21
CA VAL A 52 -9.01 -13.08 -8.37
C VAL A 52 -9.39 -12.31 -7.12
N GLY A 53 -10.65 -11.92 -7.03
CA GLY A 53 -11.23 -11.40 -5.79
C GLY A 53 -11.54 -12.55 -4.83
N LEU A 54 -11.13 -12.41 -3.58
CA LEU A 54 -11.38 -13.38 -2.52
C LEU A 54 -12.05 -12.67 -1.32
N ASP A 55 -13.24 -13.11 -0.94
CA ASP A 55 -13.96 -12.60 0.23
C ASP A 55 -14.91 -13.64 0.85
N ARG A 56 -15.40 -13.36 2.06
CA ARG A 56 -16.37 -14.18 2.79
C ARG A 56 -17.78 -14.04 2.22
N VAL A 57 -18.09 -12.89 1.60
CA VAL A 57 -19.41 -12.61 1.04
C VAL A 57 -19.68 -13.55 -0.15
N PRO A 58 -20.71 -14.41 -0.10
CA PRO A 58 -21.02 -15.32 -1.20
C PRO A 58 -21.46 -14.54 -2.43
N MET A 59 -20.67 -14.61 -3.51
CA MET A 59 -20.98 -14.04 -4.81
C MET A 59 -20.41 -14.91 -5.93
N THR A 60 -21.07 -14.88 -7.07
CA THR A 60 -20.52 -15.40 -8.32
C THR A 60 -19.57 -14.39 -8.96
N THR A 61 -18.73 -14.86 -9.88
CA THR A 61 -17.87 -13.97 -10.69
C THR A 61 -18.70 -12.94 -11.47
N ALA A 62 -19.87 -13.32 -11.99
CA ALA A 62 -20.74 -12.41 -12.73
C ALA A 62 -21.28 -11.28 -11.84
N GLU A 63 -21.76 -11.62 -10.63
CA GLU A 63 -22.24 -10.62 -9.66
C GLU A 63 -21.11 -9.68 -9.22
N TYR A 64 -19.93 -10.22 -8.94
CA TYR A 64 -18.78 -9.40 -8.57
C TYR A 64 -18.38 -8.42 -9.69
N ARG A 65 -18.34 -8.90 -10.95
CA ARG A 65 -18.07 -8.05 -12.13
C ARG A 65 -19.07 -6.91 -12.28
N VAL A 66 -20.37 -7.16 -12.03
CA VAL A 66 -21.40 -6.12 -12.02
C VAL A 66 -21.12 -5.09 -10.94
N LYS A 67 -20.85 -5.54 -9.70
CA LYS A 67 -20.60 -4.67 -8.55
C LYS A 67 -19.41 -3.73 -8.78
N ILE A 68 -18.27 -4.24 -9.25
CA ILE A 68 -17.09 -3.41 -9.52
C ILE A 68 -17.28 -2.50 -10.74
N THR A 69 -18.07 -2.93 -11.73
CA THR A 69 -18.41 -2.08 -12.90
C THR A 69 -19.24 -0.87 -12.48
N GLN A 70 -20.21 -1.06 -11.59
CA GLN A 70 -21.05 0.02 -11.08
C GLN A 70 -20.26 1.03 -10.24
N ALA A 71 -19.23 0.56 -9.52
CA ALA A 71 -18.40 1.39 -8.66
C ALA A 71 -17.32 2.18 -9.39
N LEU A 72 -16.78 1.64 -10.49
CA LEU A 72 -15.60 2.19 -11.17
C LEU A 72 -15.74 3.67 -11.57
N PRO A 73 -16.87 4.15 -12.14
CA PRO A 73 -17.02 5.55 -12.55
C PRO A 73 -16.80 6.57 -11.43
N ASP A 74 -17.14 6.21 -10.19
CA ASP A 74 -17.03 7.11 -9.03
C ASP A 74 -15.57 7.33 -8.59
N PHE A 75 -14.67 6.40 -8.94
CA PHE A 75 -13.30 6.36 -8.39
C PHE A 75 -12.19 6.28 -9.44
N ALA A 76 -12.51 6.07 -10.72
CA ALA A 76 -11.51 5.99 -11.79
C ALA A 76 -10.67 7.26 -11.94
N GLY A 77 -11.20 8.42 -11.53
CA GLY A 77 -10.56 9.73 -11.70
C GLY A 77 -10.54 10.22 -13.15
N ARG A 78 -11.20 9.48 -14.06
CA ARG A 78 -11.34 9.78 -15.48
C ARG A 78 -12.59 9.12 -16.05
N VAL A 79 -13.00 9.54 -17.25
CA VAL A 79 -14.09 8.87 -17.99
C VAL A 79 -13.68 7.43 -18.29
N VAL A 80 -14.59 6.49 -18.01
CA VAL A 80 -14.36 5.06 -18.23
C VAL A 80 -14.55 4.72 -19.70
N ASP A 81 -13.49 4.23 -20.34
CA ASP A 81 -13.53 3.62 -21.67
C ASP A 81 -14.14 2.21 -21.55
N GLN A 82 -15.30 2.03 -22.16
CA GLN A 82 -16.10 0.81 -22.02
C GLN A 82 -15.43 -0.42 -22.67
N PRO A 83 -14.93 -0.37 -23.93
CA PRO A 83 -14.12 -1.44 -24.50
C PRO A 83 -12.91 -1.84 -23.64
N LEU A 84 -12.17 -0.86 -23.13
CA LEU A 84 -11.02 -1.12 -22.26
C LEU A 84 -11.45 -1.77 -20.95
N TRP A 85 -12.49 -1.23 -20.31
CA TRP A 85 -12.99 -1.80 -19.06
C TRP A 85 -13.52 -3.21 -19.25
N GLN A 86 -14.26 -3.48 -20.33
CA GLN A 86 -14.71 -4.82 -20.69
C GLN A 86 -13.54 -5.81 -20.74
N ASN A 87 -12.44 -5.42 -21.40
CA ASN A 87 -11.22 -6.22 -21.49
C ASN A 87 -10.63 -6.54 -20.11
N VAL A 88 -10.53 -5.56 -19.22
CA VAL A 88 -10.05 -5.78 -17.83
C VAL A 88 -11.02 -6.67 -17.05
N ARG A 89 -12.31 -6.34 -17.08
CA ARG A 89 -13.39 -7.01 -16.34
C ARG A 89 -13.50 -8.48 -16.70
N ASP A 90 -13.29 -8.83 -17.96
CA ASP A 90 -13.40 -10.21 -18.43
C ASP A 90 -12.28 -11.12 -17.89
N ARG A 91 -11.20 -10.54 -17.33
CA ARG A 91 -10.12 -11.24 -16.61
C ARG A 91 -10.31 -11.24 -15.09
N VAL A 92 -11.42 -10.71 -14.59
CA VAL A 92 -11.73 -10.69 -13.15
C VAL A 92 -12.53 -11.93 -12.78
N HIS A 93 -12.09 -12.64 -11.76
CA HIS A 93 -12.74 -13.80 -11.18
C HIS A 93 -13.01 -13.55 -9.71
N TYR A 94 -13.94 -14.32 -9.14
CA TYR A 94 -14.27 -14.23 -7.73
C TYR A 94 -14.40 -15.61 -7.11
N LEU A 95 -13.82 -15.78 -5.93
CA LEU A 95 -13.88 -16.99 -5.13
C LEU A 95 -14.37 -16.63 -3.72
N THR A 96 -15.41 -17.32 -3.25
CA THR A 96 -15.86 -17.16 -1.85
C THR A 96 -14.98 -18.00 -0.94
N ALA A 97 -14.41 -17.39 0.10
CA ALA A 97 -13.51 -18.05 1.03
C ALA A 97 -13.57 -17.44 2.43
N ASP A 98 -13.47 -18.31 3.44
CA ASP A 98 -13.20 -17.88 4.80
C ASP A 98 -11.70 -17.92 5.05
N PHE A 99 -11.10 -16.76 5.31
CA PHE A 99 -9.66 -16.60 5.54
C PHE A 99 -9.15 -17.39 6.75
N GLN A 100 -10.02 -17.82 7.66
CA GLN A 100 -9.64 -18.64 8.82
C GLN A 100 -9.83 -20.15 8.56
N ASN A 101 -10.49 -20.54 7.47
CA ASN A 101 -10.75 -21.93 7.13
C ASN A 101 -9.61 -22.52 6.26
N PRO A 102 -8.89 -23.55 6.71
CA PRO A 102 -7.82 -24.17 5.94
C PRO A 102 -8.27 -24.69 4.57
N GLN A 103 -9.51 -25.19 4.46
CA GLN A 103 -10.03 -25.74 3.20
C GLN A 103 -10.23 -24.67 2.13
N SER A 104 -10.39 -23.39 2.51
CA SER A 104 -10.45 -22.29 1.56
C SER A 104 -9.14 -22.11 0.79
N TYR A 105 -8.00 -22.36 1.42
CA TYR A 105 -6.68 -22.22 0.79
C TYR A 105 -6.35 -23.37 -0.16
N ARG A 106 -6.86 -24.58 0.13
CA ARG A 106 -6.84 -25.69 -0.83
C ARG A 106 -7.62 -25.34 -2.10
N LYS A 107 -8.88 -24.89 -1.94
CA LYS A 107 -9.72 -24.47 -3.07
C LYS A 107 -9.08 -23.32 -3.85
N LEU A 108 -8.47 -22.37 -3.16
CA LEU A 108 -7.72 -21.28 -3.78
C LEU A 108 -6.54 -21.83 -4.60
N GLN A 109 -5.73 -22.73 -4.06
CA GLN A 109 -4.61 -23.34 -4.79
C GLN A 109 -5.08 -24.04 -6.07
N GLU A 110 -6.09 -24.91 -5.96
CA GLU A 110 -6.68 -25.63 -7.10
C GLU A 110 -7.22 -24.65 -8.16
N PHE A 111 -7.90 -23.59 -7.71
CA PHE A 111 -8.43 -22.54 -8.58
C PHE A 111 -7.33 -21.75 -9.31
N LEU A 112 -6.28 -21.32 -8.60
CA LEU A 112 -5.18 -20.55 -9.18
C LEU A 112 -4.40 -21.38 -10.21
N VAL A 113 -4.17 -22.67 -9.95
CA VAL A 113 -3.49 -23.56 -10.91
C VAL A 113 -4.30 -23.70 -12.21
N ALA A 114 -5.61 -23.90 -12.10
CA ALA A 114 -6.48 -24.00 -13.28
C ALA A 114 -6.50 -22.68 -14.07
N LEU A 115 -6.65 -21.55 -13.37
CA LEU A 115 -6.72 -20.24 -13.99
C LEU A 115 -5.39 -19.80 -14.61
N ASP A 116 -4.27 -20.16 -14.00
CA ASP A 116 -2.93 -19.89 -14.54
C ASP A 116 -2.71 -20.56 -15.89
N ALA A 117 -3.14 -21.82 -16.02
CA ALA A 117 -3.09 -22.56 -17.28
C ALA A 117 -4.00 -21.96 -18.36
N GLU A 118 -5.23 -21.56 -17.98
CA GLU A 118 -6.20 -20.93 -18.90
C GLU A 118 -5.72 -19.56 -19.38
N SER A 119 -5.27 -18.71 -18.45
CA SER A 119 -4.90 -17.31 -18.71
C SER A 119 -3.45 -17.12 -19.14
N ARG A 120 -2.64 -18.19 -19.07
CA ARG A 120 -1.19 -18.22 -19.39
C ARG A 120 -0.40 -17.22 -18.56
N THR A 121 -0.67 -17.15 -17.25
CA THR A 121 -0.08 -16.15 -16.36
C THR A 121 1.30 -16.53 -15.81
N GLY A 122 1.89 -17.60 -16.34
CA GLY A 122 3.30 -17.94 -16.11
C GLY A 122 3.61 -18.32 -14.66
N GLY A 123 2.59 -18.63 -13.88
CA GLY A 123 2.70 -19.10 -12.51
C GLY A 123 3.20 -18.06 -11.51
N ASN A 124 3.22 -16.76 -11.81
CA ASN A 124 3.61 -15.69 -10.87
C ASN A 124 2.39 -15.15 -10.11
N TYR A 125 2.44 -15.11 -8.77
CA TYR A 125 1.30 -14.68 -7.96
C TYR A 125 1.62 -13.47 -7.09
N LEU A 126 0.78 -12.44 -7.20
CA LEU A 126 0.76 -11.25 -6.35
C LEU A 126 -0.48 -11.31 -5.45
N PHE A 127 -0.27 -11.49 -4.15
CA PHE A 127 -1.36 -11.49 -3.17
C PHE A 127 -1.47 -10.11 -2.54
N TYR A 128 -2.62 -9.44 -2.67
CA TYR A 128 -2.90 -8.16 -2.02
C TYR A 128 -3.83 -8.39 -0.84
N LEU A 129 -3.37 -8.07 0.38
CA LEU A 129 -4.16 -8.22 1.59
C LEU A 129 -4.89 -6.92 1.93
N ALA A 130 -6.04 -6.69 1.28
CA ALA A 130 -6.97 -5.61 1.62
C ALA A 130 -7.91 -6.03 2.78
N THR A 131 -7.34 -6.63 3.82
CA THR A 131 -8.06 -7.20 4.97
C THR A 131 -7.66 -6.50 6.27
N LEU A 132 -8.33 -6.86 7.37
CA LEU A 132 -7.92 -6.41 8.70
C LEU A 132 -6.50 -6.88 9.05
N PRO A 133 -5.68 -6.05 9.74
CA PRO A 133 -4.30 -6.39 10.11
C PRO A 133 -4.17 -7.65 10.97
N SER A 134 -5.17 -7.93 11.81
CA SER A 134 -5.22 -9.12 12.66
C SER A 134 -5.22 -10.43 11.87
N LEU A 135 -5.53 -10.39 10.56
CA LEU A 135 -5.55 -11.56 9.69
C LEU A 135 -4.24 -11.78 8.91
N PHE A 136 -3.30 -10.82 8.90
CA PHE A 136 -2.11 -10.90 8.05
C PHE A 136 -1.25 -12.13 8.34
N SER A 137 -0.90 -12.37 9.60
CA SER A 137 -0.08 -13.53 9.98
C SER A 137 -0.77 -14.84 9.65
N GLU A 138 -2.09 -14.95 9.88
CA GLU A 138 -2.84 -16.17 9.60
C GLU A 138 -2.93 -16.41 8.09
N ILE A 139 -3.26 -15.40 7.28
CA ILE A 139 -3.32 -15.52 5.82
C ILE A 139 -1.96 -15.93 5.27
N ALA A 140 -0.87 -15.24 5.65
CA ALA A 140 0.48 -15.57 5.18
C ALA A 140 0.87 -17.00 5.54
N ARG A 141 0.61 -17.42 6.79
CA ARG A 141 0.89 -18.77 7.27
C ARG A 141 0.12 -19.82 6.47
N ARG A 142 -1.18 -19.61 6.22
CA ARG A 142 -2.03 -20.52 5.44
C ARG A 142 -1.62 -20.59 3.98
N LEU A 143 -1.24 -19.47 3.36
CA LEU A 143 -0.65 -19.47 2.03
C LEU A 143 0.62 -20.33 2.00
N GLY A 144 1.48 -20.22 3.02
CA GLY A 144 2.68 -21.04 3.17
C GLY A 144 2.39 -22.54 3.30
N GLU A 145 1.41 -22.92 4.12
CA GLU A 145 0.99 -24.33 4.30
C GLU A 145 0.57 -25.00 2.99
N TRP A 146 -0.03 -24.25 2.07
CA TRP A 146 -0.47 -24.75 0.77
C TRP A 146 0.53 -24.47 -0.36
N GLY A 147 1.78 -24.11 -0.03
CA GLY A 147 2.85 -23.87 -1.00
C GLY A 147 2.61 -22.65 -1.89
N LEU A 148 1.66 -21.77 -1.55
CA LEU A 148 1.32 -20.57 -2.31
C LEU A 148 2.32 -19.43 -2.10
N THR A 149 3.28 -19.58 -1.18
CA THR A 149 4.40 -18.63 -0.99
C THR A 149 5.73 -19.14 -1.54
N THR A 150 5.81 -20.40 -1.97
CA THR A 150 7.06 -21.00 -2.46
C THR A 150 7.39 -20.52 -3.87
N GLN A 151 8.61 -20.02 -4.05
CA GLN A 151 9.16 -19.68 -5.37
C GLN A 151 9.85 -20.91 -5.98
N ARG A 152 9.45 -21.32 -7.18
CA ARG A 152 10.02 -22.46 -7.93
C ARG A 152 10.11 -22.12 -9.40
N ASP A 153 11.09 -22.70 -10.09
CA ASP A 153 11.22 -22.61 -11.55
C ASP A 153 11.25 -21.17 -12.10
N GLY A 154 11.77 -20.23 -11.31
CA GLY A 154 11.82 -18.80 -11.65
C GLY A 154 10.53 -18.02 -11.39
N HIS A 155 9.49 -18.68 -10.86
CA HIS A 155 8.20 -18.05 -10.59
C HIS A 155 8.24 -17.34 -9.23
N TRP A 156 7.84 -16.06 -9.20
CA TRP A 156 7.82 -15.29 -7.96
C TRP A 156 6.48 -15.38 -7.23
N ARG A 157 6.53 -15.19 -5.91
CA ARG A 157 5.38 -15.05 -5.02
C ARG A 157 5.61 -13.79 -4.20
N ARG A 158 4.71 -12.82 -4.31
CA ARG A 158 4.82 -11.54 -3.61
C ARG A 158 3.52 -11.28 -2.86
N ILE A 159 3.64 -10.73 -1.67
CA ILE A 159 2.49 -10.39 -0.82
C ILE A 159 2.57 -8.93 -0.43
N VAL A 160 1.48 -8.21 -0.70
CA VAL A 160 1.28 -6.81 -0.37
C VAL A 160 0.44 -6.72 0.90
N PHE A 161 0.95 -5.98 1.88
CA PHE A 161 0.30 -5.77 3.17
C PHE A 161 -0.01 -4.28 3.35
N GLU A 162 -1.22 -3.98 3.82
CA GLU A 162 -1.62 -2.64 4.21
C GLU A 162 -1.23 -2.31 5.65
N LYS A 163 -1.16 -1.01 5.97
CA LYS A 163 -0.98 -0.56 7.36
C LYS A 163 -2.25 -0.82 8.18
N PRO A 164 -2.17 -0.93 9.53
CA PRO A 164 -0.98 -0.86 10.39
C PRO A 164 -0.13 -2.14 10.46
N PHE A 165 1.18 -1.97 10.70
CA PHE A 165 2.16 -3.05 10.87
C PHE A 165 2.51 -3.26 12.35
N GLY A 166 1.50 -3.56 13.17
CA GLY A 166 1.58 -3.53 14.63
C GLY A 166 1.18 -2.17 15.21
N HIS A 167 1.02 -2.11 16.53
CA HIS A 167 0.65 -0.89 17.28
C HIS A 167 1.79 -0.34 18.16
N ASP A 168 2.87 -1.11 18.26
CA ASP A 168 4.11 -0.79 18.96
C ASP A 168 5.27 -1.64 18.42
N LEU A 169 6.46 -1.47 19.00
CA LEU A 169 7.66 -2.19 18.58
C LEU A 169 7.55 -3.71 18.76
N GLU A 170 6.91 -4.17 19.84
CA GLU A 170 6.82 -5.60 20.15
C GLU A 170 5.87 -6.31 19.17
N SER A 171 4.68 -5.76 18.98
CA SER A 171 3.69 -6.26 18.02
C SER A 171 4.21 -6.20 16.58
N ALA A 172 4.96 -5.15 16.19
CA ALA A 172 5.59 -5.07 14.88
C ALA A 172 6.66 -6.15 14.68
N ARG A 173 7.50 -6.41 15.68
CA ARG A 173 8.50 -7.50 15.65
C ARG A 173 7.84 -8.88 15.58
N LEU A 174 6.75 -9.07 16.32
CA LEU A 174 5.96 -10.30 16.30
C LEU A 174 5.40 -10.57 14.90
N LEU A 175 4.72 -9.58 14.32
CA LEU A 175 4.20 -9.65 12.95
C LEU A 175 5.33 -9.98 11.97
N ASN A 176 6.45 -9.23 12.03
CA ASN A 176 7.57 -9.44 11.12
C ASN A 176 8.14 -10.85 11.20
N ARG A 177 8.35 -11.36 12.43
CA ARG A 177 8.84 -12.72 12.66
C ARG A 177 7.87 -13.76 12.10
N ASP A 178 6.58 -13.58 12.30
CA ASP A 178 5.57 -14.54 11.84
C ASP A 178 5.50 -14.56 10.31
N LEU A 179 5.62 -13.41 9.63
CA LEU A 179 5.72 -13.34 8.17
C LEU A 179 6.99 -14.02 7.65
N GLN A 180 8.15 -13.76 8.27
CA GLN A 180 9.45 -14.31 7.85
C GLN A 180 9.58 -15.82 8.04
N ARG A 181 8.63 -16.48 8.71
CA ARG A 181 8.58 -17.96 8.75
C ARG A 181 8.18 -18.58 7.42
N VAL A 182 7.49 -17.83 6.57
CA VAL A 182 6.88 -18.35 5.33
C VAL A 182 7.17 -17.51 4.09
N LEU A 183 7.85 -16.37 4.26
CA LEU A 183 8.23 -15.42 3.22
C LEU A 183 9.68 -14.97 3.40
N GLU A 184 10.39 -14.82 2.29
CA GLU A 184 11.62 -14.05 2.20
C GLU A 184 11.32 -12.55 2.13
N GLU A 185 12.27 -11.69 2.51
CA GLU A 185 12.04 -10.25 2.60
C GLU A 185 11.70 -9.60 1.25
N ASN A 186 12.27 -10.11 0.15
CA ASN A 186 11.97 -9.68 -1.23
C ASN A 186 10.54 -10.06 -1.69
N GLN A 187 9.83 -10.91 -0.94
CA GLN A 187 8.44 -11.27 -1.19
C GLN A 187 7.47 -10.33 -0.46
N ILE A 188 7.93 -9.52 0.49
CA ILE A 188 7.07 -8.73 1.39
C ILE A 188 7.02 -7.27 0.96
N TYR A 189 5.85 -6.83 0.51
CA TYR A 189 5.60 -5.45 0.07
C TYR A 189 4.70 -4.75 1.10
N ARG A 190 5.30 -3.94 1.98
CA ARG A 190 4.57 -3.16 2.99
C ARG A 190 4.19 -1.81 2.40
N ILE A 191 2.88 -1.52 2.32
CA ILE A 191 2.39 -0.28 1.73
C ILE A 191 2.53 0.89 2.69
N ASP A 192 3.23 1.92 2.20
CA ASP A 192 3.07 3.30 2.62
C ASP A 192 2.75 4.12 1.37
N HIS A 193 1.49 4.53 1.23
CA HIS A 193 1.01 5.19 0.01
C HIS A 193 1.64 6.58 -0.22
N TYR A 194 2.28 7.21 0.78
CA TYR A 194 3.01 8.46 0.55
C TYR A 194 4.23 8.24 -0.35
N LEU A 195 4.83 7.05 -0.32
CA LEU A 195 5.96 6.70 -1.19
C LEU A 195 5.58 6.57 -2.66
N GLY A 196 4.28 6.39 -2.95
CA GLY A 196 3.74 6.38 -4.30
C GLY A 196 3.46 7.79 -4.86
N LYS A 197 3.60 8.86 -4.05
CA LYS A 197 3.36 10.23 -4.52
C LYS A 197 4.56 10.69 -5.35
N GLU A 198 4.28 11.21 -6.54
CA GLU A 198 5.28 11.71 -7.48
C GLU A 198 6.24 12.71 -6.84
N THR A 199 5.72 13.67 -6.06
CA THR A 199 6.53 14.67 -5.36
C THR A 199 7.50 14.08 -4.34
N VAL A 200 7.15 12.93 -3.75
CA VAL A 200 8.02 12.21 -2.81
C VAL A 200 9.12 11.48 -3.55
N GLN A 201 8.80 10.83 -4.67
CA GLN A 201 9.80 10.16 -5.52
C GLN A 201 10.79 11.18 -6.11
N ASN A 202 10.31 12.36 -6.48
CA ASN A 202 11.12 13.46 -7.01
C ASN A 202 12.16 14.00 -6.01
N LEU A 203 12.05 13.72 -4.71
CA LEU A 203 13.08 14.10 -3.73
C LEU A 203 14.45 13.51 -4.08
N MET A 204 14.51 12.27 -4.58
CA MET A 204 15.78 11.64 -4.94
C MET A 204 16.42 12.33 -6.14
N VAL A 205 15.63 12.65 -7.17
CA VAL A 205 16.09 13.37 -8.36
C VAL A 205 16.56 14.77 -7.97
N LEU A 206 15.76 15.50 -7.18
CA LEU A 206 16.10 16.84 -6.72
C LEU A 206 17.45 16.86 -5.98
N ARG A 207 17.67 15.93 -5.06
CA ARG A 207 18.86 15.91 -4.20
C ARG A 207 20.12 15.42 -4.90
N PHE A 208 20.02 14.35 -5.69
CA PHE A 208 21.20 13.62 -6.16
C PHE A 208 21.49 13.80 -7.65
N ALA A 209 20.53 14.28 -8.45
CA ALA A 209 20.75 14.55 -9.88
C ALA A 209 21.09 16.02 -10.17
N ASN A 210 21.15 16.89 -9.15
CA ASN A 210 21.37 18.32 -9.31
C ASN A 210 22.62 18.79 -8.57
N SER A 211 23.64 19.20 -9.33
CA SER A 211 24.92 19.70 -8.80
C SER A 211 24.80 20.99 -7.98
N ILE A 212 23.69 21.72 -8.11
CA ILE A 212 23.40 22.92 -7.32
C ILE A 212 22.94 22.55 -5.91
N PHE A 213 22.12 21.52 -5.76
CA PHE A 213 21.49 21.17 -4.48
C PHE A 213 22.35 20.25 -3.63
N GLU A 214 23.06 19.30 -4.25
CA GLU A 214 23.85 18.30 -3.51
C GLU A 214 24.85 18.95 -2.52
N PRO A 215 25.66 19.97 -2.89
CA PRO A 215 26.63 20.56 -1.98
C PRO A 215 25.99 21.38 -0.84
N LEU A 216 24.74 21.81 -1.03
CA LEU A 216 23.98 22.62 -0.06
C LEU A 216 23.17 21.76 0.92
N TRP A 217 23.05 20.45 0.68
CA TRP A 217 22.16 19.57 1.44
C TRP A 217 22.79 19.06 2.75
N ASN A 218 23.26 19.98 3.60
CA ASN A 218 23.89 19.64 4.88
C ASN A 218 23.76 20.77 5.92
N HIS A 219 24.12 20.46 7.17
CA HIS A 219 24.02 21.36 8.34
C HIS A 219 24.79 22.69 8.23
N LYS A 220 25.70 22.85 7.26
CA LYS A 220 26.41 24.13 7.06
C LYS A 220 25.54 25.17 6.34
N TYR A 221 24.56 24.71 5.56
CA TYR A 221 23.72 25.56 4.71
C TYR A 221 22.24 25.49 5.08
N ILE A 222 21.79 24.36 5.65
CA ILE A 222 20.42 24.16 6.11
C ILE A 222 20.33 24.52 7.59
N ASP A 223 19.52 25.52 7.91
CA ASP A 223 19.16 25.91 9.28
C ASP A 223 18.18 24.89 9.91
N HIS A 224 17.07 24.59 9.23
CA HIS A 224 16.11 23.58 9.67
C HIS A 224 15.34 22.95 8.51
N VAL A 225 14.71 21.80 8.79
CA VAL A 225 13.79 21.11 7.89
C VAL A 225 12.44 21.01 8.56
N GLN A 226 11.38 21.43 7.84
CA GLN A 226 10.00 21.31 8.31
C GLN A 226 9.22 20.38 7.38
N ILE A 227 8.57 19.36 7.97
CA ILE A 227 7.65 18.47 7.27
C ILE A 227 6.26 18.73 7.82
N THR A 228 5.38 19.27 6.98
CA THR A 228 4.00 19.61 7.37
C THR A 228 3.03 18.68 6.64
N VAL A 229 2.15 18.04 7.41
CA VAL A 229 0.97 17.38 6.88
C VAL A 229 -0.24 17.92 7.63
N SER A 230 -1.18 18.49 6.89
CA SER A 230 -2.40 19.11 7.42
C SER A 230 -3.61 18.59 6.66
N GLU A 231 -4.65 18.22 7.39
CA GLU A 231 -5.92 17.75 6.86
C GLU A 231 -7.02 18.73 7.28
N ALA A 232 -7.93 19.04 6.34
CA ALA A 232 -9.07 19.90 6.63
C ALA A 232 -10.25 19.12 7.22
N GLU A 233 -10.29 17.81 6.99
CA GLU A 233 -11.33 16.91 7.46
C GLU A 233 -11.09 16.52 8.92
N GLY A 234 -12.18 16.41 9.69
CA GLY A 234 -12.15 15.85 11.05
C GLY A 234 -12.11 14.32 11.03
N VAL A 235 -12.24 13.71 12.21
CA VAL A 235 -12.16 12.25 12.37
C VAL A 235 -13.31 11.49 11.68
N GLY A 236 -14.48 12.12 11.61
CA GLY A 236 -15.67 11.60 10.92
C GLY A 236 -16.02 10.17 11.32
N THR A 237 -16.26 9.30 10.32
CA THR A 237 -16.65 7.91 10.55
C THR A 237 -15.53 7.01 11.08
N ARG A 238 -14.30 7.52 11.20
CA ARG A 238 -13.14 6.78 11.71
C ARG A 238 -12.88 7.02 13.20
N ALA A 239 -13.79 7.70 13.91
CA ALA A 239 -13.64 8.07 15.34
C ALA A 239 -13.11 6.93 16.20
N THR A 240 -13.81 5.79 16.22
CA THR A 240 -13.44 4.63 17.04
C THR A 240 -12.05 4.06 16.72
N TYR A 241 -11.64 4.01 15.45
CA TYR A 241 -10.29 3.57 15.07
C TYR A 241 -9.22 4.60 15.45
N TYR A 242 -9.54 5.88 15.29
CA TYR A 242 -8.60 6.97 15.48
C TYR A 242 -8.34 7.24 16.97
N GLU A 243 -9.30 6.95 17.85
CA GLU A 243 -9.15 7.10 19.30
C GLU A 243 -7.96 6.28 19.84
N ASP A 244 -7.83 5.03 19.41
CA ASP A 244 -6.72 4.16 19.82
C ASP A 244 -5.39 4.50 19.11
N THR A 245 -5.48 5.13 17.93
CA THR A 245 -4.33 5.35 17.04
C THR A 245 -3.68 6.71 17.29
N GLY A 246 -4.46 7.79 17.16
CA GLY A 246 -4.03 9.19 17.19
C GLY A 246 -3.12 9.59 16.02
N ALA A 247 -2.88 10.90 15.87
CA ALA A 247 -2.06 11.45 14.78
C ALA A 247 -0.62 10.90 14.77
N LEU A 248 -0.05 10.59 15.94
CA LEU A 248 1.31 10.07 16.07
C LEU A 248 1.48 8.72 15.36
N ARG A 249 0.54 7.78 15.53
CA ARG A 249 0.61 6.47 14.86
C ARG A 249 0.02 6.51 13.45
N ASP A 250 -1.02 7.30 13.22
CA ASP A 250 -1.70 7.32 11.91
C ASP A 250 -0.85 8.00 10.81
N MET A 251 -0.08 9.04 11.19
CA MET A 251 0.65 9.91 10.25
C MET A 251 2.14 10.00 10.54
N VAL A 252 2.55 10.20 11.79
CA VAL A 252 3.97 10.52 12.09
C VAL A 252 4.85 9.29 11.94
N GLN A 253 4.47 8.18 12.57
CA GLN A 253 5.27 6.94 12.62
C GLN A 253 5.52 6.33 11.22
N ASN A 254 4.59 6.52 10.28
CA ASN A 254 4.70 6.00 8.92
C ASN A 254 5.17 7.10 7.95
N HIS A 255 4.26 7.91 7.44
CA HIS A 255 4.43 8.83 6.34
C HIS A 255 5.53 9.86 6.60
N LEU A 256 5.51 10.53 7.76
CA LEU A 256 6.50 11.57 8.05
C LEU A 256 7.88 10.98 8.32
N LEU A 257 7.99 9.84 9.00
CA LEU A 257 9.28 9.17 9.18
C LEU A 257 9.84 8.64 7.85
N GLN A 258 8.98 8.18 6.94
CA GLN A 258 9.41 7.83 5.59
C GLN A 258 9.94 9.05 4.83
N LEU A 259 9.21 10.17 4.83
CA LEU A 259 9.67 11.42 4.21
C LEU A 259 10.97 11.91 4.81
N LEU A 260 11.10 11.90 6.14
CA LEU A 260 12.33 12.24 6.85
C LEU A 260 13.50 11.38 6.36
N SER A 261 13.31 10.07 6.21
CA SER A 261 14.36 9.19 5.71
C SER A 261 14.80 9.54 4.29
N PHE A 262 13.87 9.88 3.39
CA PHE A 262 14.21 10.34 2.03
C PHE A 262 14.91 11.71 2.01
N ILE A 263 14.53 12.62 2.91
CA ILE A 263 15.11 13.95 3.00
C ILE A 263 16.53 13.90 3.58
N ALA A 264 16.79 13.02 4.55
CA ALA A 264 18.03 13.00 5.31
C ALA A 264 19.02 11.91 4.90
N MET A 265 18.64 10.95 4.04
CA MET A 265 19.56 9.87 3.62
C MET A 265 20.75 10.41 2.84
N GLU A 266 21.90 9.75 2.97
CA GLU A 266 23.06 10.01 2.12
C GLU A 266 22.76 9.60 0.66
N PRO A 267 23.55 10.09 -0.32
CA PRO A 267 23.47 9.60 -1.69
C PRO A 267 23.72 8.08 -1.72
N PRO A 268 22.79 7.27 -2.23
CA PRO A 268 23.02 5.83 -2.33
C PRO A 268 24.05 5.54 -3.43
N ASN A 269 24.78 4.43 -3.30
CA ASN A 269 25.77 4.02 -4.30
C ASN A 269 25.15 3.56 -5.64
N SER A 270 23.85 3.28 -5.65
CA SER A 270 23.02 3.06 -6.82
C SER A 270 21.55 3.36 -6.50
N PHE A 271 20.69 3.43 -7.52
CA PHE A 271 19.24 3.56 -7.34
C PHE A 271 18.51 2.21 -7.20
N GLU A 272 19.27 1.12 -7.00
CA GLU A 272 18.68 -0.20 -6.71
C GLU A 272 17.94 -0.19 -5.38
N ALA A 273 16.88 -0.99 -5.28
CA ALA A 273 15.95 -0.93 -4.16
C ALA A 273 16.64 -1.16 -2.80
N ASP A 274 17.62 -2.07 -2.70
CA ASP A 274 18.36 -2.32 -1.45
C ASP A 274 19.31 -1.17 -1.09
N ALA A 275 20.02 -0.59 -2.07
CA ALA A 275 20.93 0.53 -1.83
C ALA A 275 20.19 1.75 -1.25
N VAL A 276 19.02 2.08 -1.79
CA VAL A 276 18.18 3.16 -1.26
C VAL A 276 17.64 2.81 0.13
N ARG A 277 17.22 1.56 0.35
CA ARG A 277 16.73 1.10 1.67
C ARG A 277 17.81 1.17 2.74
N ASP A 278 19.05 0.86 2.42
CA ASP A 278 20.18 0.91 3.34
C ASP A 278 20.45 2.35 3.81
N GLU A 279 20.48 3.33 2.91
CA GLU A 279 20.69 4.73 3.31
C GLU A 279 19.52 5.27 4.14
N LYS A 280 18.28 4.92 3.80
CA LYS A 280 17.11 5.24 4.64
C LYS A 280 17.23 4.62 6.03
N ALA A 281 17.68 3.36 6.12
CA ALA A 281 17.84 2.67 7.38
C ALA A 281 18.94 3.31 8.26
N LYS A 282 20.03 3.81 7.67
CA LYS A 282 21.07 4.56 8.40
C LYS A 282 20.50 5.81 9.07
N VAL A 283 19.67 6.57 8.37
CA VAL A 283 18.97 7.74 8.95
C VAL A 283 18.16 7.32 10.17
N LEU A 284 17.29 6.32 10.02
CA LEU A 284 16.39 5.90 11.09
C LEU A 284 17.16 5.37 12.31
N ARG A 285 18.30 4.70 12.11
CA ARG A 285 19.20 4.27 13.21
C ARG A 285 19.91 5.44 13.88
N GLY A 286 20.15 6.52 13.15
CA GLY A 286 20.76 7.76 13.67
C GLY A 286 19.80 8.64 14.47
N ILE A 287 18.48 8.41 14.39
CA ILE A 287 17.50 9.16 15.17
C ILE A 287 17.65 8.79 16.65
N MET A 288 17.95 9.79 17.49
CA MET A 288 17.97 9.63 18.93
C MET A 288 16.54 9.62 19.49
N PRO A 289 16.10 8.54 20.16
CA PRO A 289 14.79 8.54 20.81
C PRO A 289 14.71 9.62 21.89
N LEU A 290 13.58 10.32 21.97
CA LEU A 290 13.35 11.31 23.02
C LEU A 290 13.21 10.63 24.37
N THR A 291 13.87 11.18 25.39
CA THR A 291 13.59 10.85 26.80
C THR A 291 12.22 11.41 27.21
N SER A 292 11.64 10.94 28.31
CA SER A 292 10.36 11.46 28.82
C SER A 292 10.38 12.98 29.02
N LEU A 293 11.50 13.53 29.51
CA LEU A 293 11.67 14.99 29.64
C LEU A 293 11.86 15.67 28.27
N GLY A 294 12.53 15.01 27.33
CA GLY A 294 12.68 15.50 25.96
C GLY A 294 11.34 15.64 25.24
N VAL A 295 10.43 14.67 25.42
CA VAL A 295 9.07 14.76 24.86
C VAL A 295 8.36 16.01 25.34
N LEU A 296 8.42 16.33 26.64
CA LEU A 296 7.76 17.52 27.21
C LEU A 296 8.33 18.85 26.66
N ARG A 297 9.57 18.84 26.15
CA ARG A 297 10.23 20.04 25.60
C ARG A 297 10.08 20.17 24.09
N SER A 298 9.93 19.06 23.39
CA SER A 298 10.05 19.00 21.93
C SER A 298 8.79 18.51 21.21
N ALA A 299 7.76 18.07 21.94
CA ALA A 299 6.48 17.67 21.37
C ALA A 299 5.34 18.53 21.92
N VAL A 300 4.40 18.86 21.05
CA VAL A 300 3.14 19.51 21.41
C VAL A 300 2.00 18.62 20.93
N TYR A 301 1.09 18.28 21.83
CA TYR A 301 -0.11 17.53 21.52
C TYR A 301 -1.30 18.49 21.48
N GLY A 302 -2.17 18.30 20.50
CA GLY A 302 -3.41 19.07 20.34
C GLY A 302 -4.60 18.16 20.08
N GLN A 303 -5.78 18.63 20.45
CA GLN A 303 -7.07 18.03 20.10
C GLN A 303 -7.96 19.16 19.59
N TYR A 304 -8.56 18.98 18.40
CA TYR A 304 -9.34 20.05 17.79
C TYR A 304 -10.67 20.26 18.55
N GLY A 305 -10.99 21.54 18.77
CA GLY A 305 -12.28 21.98 19.33
C GLY A 305 -13.30 22.23 18.24
N ALA A 306 -14.50 22.67 18.64
CA ALA A 306 -15.52 23.12 17.69
C ALA A 306 -14.99 24.31 16.87
N GLY A 307 -15.42 24.39 15.61
CA GLY A 307 -14.92 25.41 14.69
C GLY A 307 -15.81 25.62 13.48
N THR A 308 -15.24 26.25 12.45
CA THR A 308 -15.94 26.56 11.21
C THR A 308 -15.10 26.12 10.02
N LEU A 309 -15.66 25.28 9.14
CA LEU A 309 -15.03 24.84 7.90
C LEU A 309 -15.91 25.26 6.72
N GLY A 310 -15.37 26.10 5.83
CA GLY A 310 -16.13 26.62 4.68
C GLY A 310 -17.42 27.37 5.06
N GLY A 311 -17.40 28.08 6.20
CA GLY A 311 -18.56 28.80 6.73
C GLY A 311 -19.60 27.94 7.46
N LYS A 312 -19.42 26.61 7.52
CA LYS A 312 -20.31 25.70 8.25
C LYS A 312 -19.72 25.34 9.62
N PRO A 313 -20.54 25.26 10.68
CA PRO A 313 -20.07 24.79 11.98
C PRO A 313 -19.65 23.32 11.88
N VAL A 314 -18.51 23.00 12.48
CA VAL A 314 -18.00 21.63 12.63
C VAL A 314 -17.83 21.30 14.11
N ALA A 315 -18.14 20.06 14.48
CA ALA A 315 -18.01 19.59 15.85
C ALA A 315 -16.53 19.56 16.27
N GLY A 316 -16.28 19.71 17.57
CA GLY A 316 -14.97 19.39 18.14
C GLY A 316 -14.83 17.89 18.35
N TYR A 317 -13.59 17.40 18.48
CA TYR A 317 -13.30 15.97 18.53
C TYR A 317 -14.16 15.19 19.52
N ARG A 318 -14.37 15.70 20.75
CA ARG A 318 -15.19 15.04 21.79
C ARG A 318 -16.70 15.09 21.57
N ALA A 319 -17.15 15.84 20.56
CA ALA A 319 -18.55 15.95 20.16
C ALA A 319 -18.82 15.24 18.84
N GLU A 320 -17.82 14.58 18.26
CA GLU A 320 -17.98 13.72 17.09
C GLU A 320 -18.75 12.44 17.48
N PRO A 321 -19.48 11.80 16.54
CA PRO A 321 -20.14 10.54 16.82
C PRO A 321 -19.15 9.38 17.03
N ASN A 322 -19.35 8.61 18.11
CA ASN A 322 -18.58 7.41 18.51
C ASN A 322 -17.17 7.70 19.06
#